data_AF-A0A6L9F302-F1
#
_entry.id   AF-A0A6L9F302-F1
#
_cell.length_a   1.000
_cell.length_b   1.000
_cell.length_c   1.000
_cell.angle_alpha   90.00
_cell.angle_beta   90.00
_cell.angle_gamma   90.00
#
_symmetry.space_group_name_H-M   'P 1'
#
loop_
_entity.id
_entity.type
_entity.pdbx_description
1 polymer ?
#
loop_
_entity_poly.entity_id
_entity_poly.type
_entity_poly.pdbx_seq_one_letter_code
_entity_poly.pdbx_strand_id
1 'polypeptide(L)' 'MEEIENVNWNDEIEELETFFNQINKFPERIEITQGVFVMDIPAMIESHFQAVRMNNGVDTFIPYLERLKHLKKALMKVDD' A
#
# COMPACT_ATOMS: atom_id res chain seq x y z
N MET A 1 21.88 -4.39 -27.18
CA MET A 1 21.41 -5.18 -26.04
C MET A 1 20.55 -4.20 -25.27
N GLU A 2 19.22 -4.31 -25.37
CA GLU A 2 18.35 -3.50 -24.51
C GLU A 2 18.52 -4.03 -23.09
N GLU A 3 18.91 -3.16 -22.16
CA GLU A 3 18.76 -3.46 -20.73
C GLU A 3 17.27 -3.69 -20.50
N ILE A 4 16.90 -4.92 -20.17
CA ILE A 4 15.57 -5.20 -19.65
C ILE A 4 15.57 -4.53 -18.28
N GLU A 5 14.99 -3.32 -18.17
CA GLU A 5 14.70 -2.71 -16.89
C GLU A 5 13.94 -3.76 -16.06
N ASN A 6 14.54 -4.16 -14.96
CA ASN A 6 13.97 -5.17 -14.09
C ASN A 6 12.86 -4.48 -13.29
N VAL A 7 11.67 -4.37 -13.89
CA VAL A 7 10.51 -3.70 -13.30
C VAL A 7 10.22 -4.35 -11.97
N ASN A 8 10.36 -3.58 -10.90
CA ASN A 8 10.06 -3.96 -9.53
C ASN A 8 9.54 -2.73 -8.79
N TRP A 9 8.96 -2.93 -7.62
CA TRP A 9 8.37 -1.87 -6.81
C TRP A 9 9.10 -1.71 -5.47
N ASN A 10 10.40 -2.03 -5.41
CA ASN A 10 11.14 -2.02 -4.16
C ASN A 10 11.08 -0.66 -3.46
N ASP A 11 11.28 0.41 -4.22
CA ASP A 11 11.29 1.78 -3.70
C ASP A 11 9.91 2.16 -3.16
N GLU A 12 8.83 1.84 -3.88
CA GLU A 12 7.46 2.09 -3.40
C GLU A 12 7.10 1.23 -2.18
N ILE A 13 7.54 -0.03 -2.15
CA ILE A 13 7.33 -0.92 -0.99
C ILE A 13 8.04 -0.33 0.24
N GLU A 14 9.30 0.05 0.12
CA GLU A 14 10.10 0.63 1.22
C GLU A 14 9.50 1.96 1.73
N GLU A 15 9.06 2.82 0.81
CA GLU A 15 8.40 4.09 1.15
C GLU A 15 7.10 3.87 1.95
N LEU A 16 6.27 2.93 1.49
CA LEU A 16 4.99 2.61 2.13
C LEU A 16 5.21 1.93 3.48
N GLU A 17 6.14 0.99 3.59
CA GLU A 17 6.48 0.32 4.85
C GLU A 17 6.98 1.30 5.89
N THR A 18 7.90 2.18 5.49
CA THR A 18 8.42 3.25 6.34
C THR A 18 7.29 4.12 6.87
N PHE A 19 6.38 4.54 6.00
CA PHE A 19 5.23 5.36 6.38
C PHE A 19 4.30 4.63 7.38
N PHE A 20 3.88 3.40 7.08
CA PHE A 20 2.94 2.69 7.96
C PHE A 20 3.55 2.31 9.31
N ASN A 21 4.85 2.03 9.37
CA ASN A 21 5.57 1.76 10.62
C ASN A 21 5.67 2.99 11.54
N GLN A 22 5.52 4.21 11.00
CA GLN A 22 5.51 5.44 11.79
C GLN A 22 4.13 5.76 12.39
N ILE A 23 3.08 5.05 12.01
CA ILE A 23 1.72 5.29 12.50
C ILE A 23 1.50 4.57 13.83
N ASN A 24 1.30 5.35 14.89
CA ASN A 24 1.09 4.81 16.24
C ASN A 24 -0.30 4.22 16.46
N LYS A 25 -1.32 4.77 15.77
CA LYS A 25 -2.72 4.34 15.93
C LYS A 25 -3.49 4.54 14.63
N PHE A 26 -4.09 3.46 14.14
CA PHE A 26 -4.99 3.51 13.00
C PHE A 26 -6.43 3.87 13.44
N PRO A 27 -7.20 4.56 12.58
CA PRO A 27 -8.63 4.76 12.82
C PRO A 27 -9.38 3.42 12.75
N GLU A 28 -10.53 3.35 13.43
CA GLU A 28 -11.40 2.15 13.42
C GLU A 28 -11.99 1.87 12.03
N ARG A 29 -12.18 2.92 11.23
CA ARG A 29 -12.69 2.85 9.86
C ARG A 29 -12.14 4.01 9.06
N ILE A 30 -11.75 3.73 7.81
CA ILE A 30 -11.30 4.77 6.88
C ILE A 30 -11.87 4.53 5.47
N GLU A 31 -12.27 5.61 4.81
CA GLU A 31 -12.62 5.58 3.39
C GLU A 31 -11.35 5.83 2.56
N ILE A 32 -10.89 4.81 1.82
CA ILE A 32 -9.64 4.92 1.04
C ILE A 32 -9.90 5.43 -0.38
N THR A 33 -11.07 5.12 -0.92
CA THR A 33 -11.60 5.61 -2.19
C THR A 33 -13.12 5.74 -2.07
N GLN A 34 -13.76 6.48 -2.98
CA GLN A 34 -15.19 6.77 -2.90
C GLN A 34 -16.04 5.48 -2.76
N GLY A 35 -16.74 5.36 -1.63
CA GLY A 35 -17.60 4.23 -1.30
C GLY A 35 -16.86 2.97 -0.82
N VAL A 36 -15.54 3.01 -0.65
CA VAL A 36 -14.73 1.87 -0.23
C VAL A 36 -14.13 2.13 1.14
N PHE A 37 -14.55 1.33 2.13
CA PHE A 37 -14.11 1.44 3.51
C PHE A 37 -13.24 0.26 3.91
N VAL A 38 -12.17 0.56 4.67
CA VAL A 38 -11.34 -0.42 5.36
C VAL A 38 -11.65 -0.32 6.84
N MET A 39 -11.96 -1.46 7.46
CA MET A 39 -12.27 -1.57 8.89
C MET A 39 -11.12 -2.24 9.66
N ASP A 40 -10.37 -3.14 9.01
CA ASP A 40 -9.19 -3.78 9.58
C ASP A 40 -7.94 -3.32 8.81
N ILE A 41 -7.43 -2.15 9.21
CA ILE A 41 -6.29 -1.51 8.54
C ILE A 41 -5.01 -2.33 8.69
N PRO A 42 -4.64 -2.85 9.88
CA PRO A 42 -3.46 -3.71 10.02
C PRO A 42 -3.52 -4.96 9.12
N ALA A 43 -4.66 -5.68 9.10
CA ALA A 43 -4.78 -6.88 8.26
C ALA A 43 -4.72 -6.55 6.75
N MET A 44 -5.28 -5.41 6.35
CA MET A 44 -5.16 -4.92 4.97
C MET A 44 -3.70 -4.65 4.60
N ILE A 45 -2.95 -3.93 5.44
CA ILE A 45 -1.54 -3.62 5.20
C ILE A 45 -0.72 -4.90 5.06
N GLU A 46 -0.85 -5.83 6.01
CA GLU A 46 -0.09 -7.08 6.02
C GLU A 46 -0.36 -7.93 4.77
N SER A 47 -1.64 -8.21 4.49
CA SER A 47 -2.03 -9.06 3.36
C SER A 47 -1.62 -8.47 2.01
N HIS A 48 -1.69 -7.15 1.85
CA HIS A 48 -1.34 -6.49 0.60
C HIS A 48 0.17 -6.44 0.40
N PHE A 49 0.96 -6.16 1.44
CA PHE A 49 2.42 -6.25 1.34
C PHE A 49 2.88 -7.67 1.05
N GLN A 50 2.28 -8.71 1.65
CA GLN A 50 2.60 -10.09 1.31
C GLN A 50 2.37 -10.37 -0.18
N ALA A 51 1.22 -9.97 -0.72
CA ALA A 51 0.90 -10.15 -2.13
C ALA A 51 1.88 -9.41 -3.06
N VAL A 52 2.21 -8.16 -2.73
CA VAL A 52 3.12 -7.31 -3.52
C VAL A 52 4.55 -7.84 -3.47
N ARG A 53 5.06 -8.26 -2.30
CA ARG A 53 6.42 -8.80 -2.17
C ARG A 53 6.58 -10.14 -2.89
N MET A 54 5.58 -11.03 -2.79
CA MET A 54 5.62 -12.34 -3.46
C MET A 54 5.54 -12.24 -4.99
N ASN A 55 4.95 -11.15 -5.50
CA ASN A 55 4.70 -10.94 -6.93
C ASN A 55 5.28 -9.60 -7.40
N ASN A 56 6.45 -9.26 -6.86
CA ASN A 56 7.11 -7.98 -7.11
C ASN A 56 7.36 -7.78 -8.62
N GLY A 57 6.88 -6.66 -9.17
CA GLY A 57 7.00 -6.35 -10.59
C GLY A 57 5.98 -7.04 -11.51
N VAL A 58 5.02 -7.80 -10.96
CA VAL A 58 4.01 -8.51 -11.77
C VAL A 58 2.72 -7.70 -11.87
N ASP A 59 2.42 -7.13 -13.04
CA ASP A 59 1.31 -6.21 -13.28
C ASP A 59 -0.06 -6.62 -12.71
N THR A 60 -0.35 -7.92 -12.68
CA THR A 60 -1.62 -8.45 -12.11
C THR A 60 -1.80 -8.08 -10.62
N PHE A 61 -0.71 -7.80 -9.92
CA PHE A 61 -0.69 -7.45 -8.49
C PHE A 61 -0.60 -5.94 -8.21
N ILE A 62 -0.53 -5.09 -9.25
CA ILE A 62 -0.60 -3.62 -9.12
C ILE A 62 -1.79 -3.16 -8.25
N PRO A 63 -3.01 -3.75 -8.35
CA PRO A 63 -4.13 -3.32 -7.52
C PRO A 63 -3.89 -3.40 -6.00
N TYR A 64 -3.00 -4.30 -5.55
CA TYR A 64 -2.64 -4.39 -4.13
C TYR A 64 -1.72 -3.23 -3.72
N LEU A 65 -0.75 -2.88 -4.56
CA LEU A 65 0.12 -1.72 -4.36
C LEU A 65 -0.68 -0.41 -4.38
N GLU A 66 -1.58 -0.24 -5.34
CA GLU A 66 -2.43 0.96 -5.44
C GLU A 66 -3.37 1.11 -4.24
N ARG A 67 -3.87 0.01 -3.68
CA ARG A 67 -4.66 0.06 -2.45
C ARG A 67 -3.85 0.55 -1.25
N LEU A 68 -2.58 0.15 -1.11
CA LEU A 68 -1.68 0.68 -0.08
C LEU A 68 -1.45 2.18 -0.27
N LYS A 69 -1.23 2.65 -1.50
CA LYS A 69 -1.10 4.08 -1.82
C LYS A 69 -2.37 4.88 -1.49
N HIS A 70 -3.55 4.35 -1.80
CA HIS A 70 -4.82 4.97 -1.43
C HIS A 70 -5.01 5.06 0.08
N LEU A 71 -4.67 4.00 0.81
CA LEU A 71 -4.71 3.99 2.26
C LEU A 71 -3.78 5.06 2.86
N LYS A 72 -2.51 5.14 2.39
CA LYS A 72 -1.58 6.19 2.78
C LYS A 72 -2.17 7.58 2.56
N LYS A 73 -2.69 7.84 1.37
CA LYS A 73 -3.32 9.13 1.03
C LYS A 73 -4.50 9.45 1.93
N ALA A 74 -5.32 8.46 2.29
CA ALA A 74 -6.44 8.66 3.18
C ALA A 74 -5.98 8.99 4.60
N LEU A 75 -4.95 8.30 5.11
CA LEU A 75 -4.38 8.55 6.45
C LEU A 75 -3.76 9.95 6.55
N MET A 76 -3.06 10.41 5.51
CA MET A 76 -2.50 11.77 5.48
C MET A 76 -3.56 12.89 5.48
N LYS A 77 -4.81 12.59 5.08
CA LYS A 77 -5.93 13.55 5.14
C LYS A 77 -6.64 13.58 6.50
N VAL A 78 -6.40 12.57 7.34
CA VAL A 78 -7.01 12.50 8.68
C VAL A 78 -6.28 13.42 9.67
N ASP A 79 -5.04 13.79 9.36
CA ASP A 79 -4.18 14.64 10.20
C ASP A 79 -4.30 16.16 9.90
N ASP A 80 -5.18 16.57 8.96
CA ASP A 80 -5.52 17.98 8.64
C ASP A 80 -6.85 18.42 9.28
#